data_AF-A0A924ZIM7-F1
#
_entry.id   AF-A0A924ZIM7-F1
#
_cell.length_a   1.000
_cell.length_b   1.000
_cell.length_c   1.000
_cell.angle_alpha   90.00
_cell.angle_beta   90.00
_cell.angle_gamma   90.00
#
_symmetry.space_group_name_H-M   'P 1'
#
loop_
_entity.id
_entity.type
_entity.pdbx_description
1 polymer ?
#
loop_
_entity_poly.entity_id
_entity_poly.type
_entity_poly.pdbx_seq_one_letter_code
_entity_poly.pdbx_strand_id
1 'polypeptide(L)'
;MEINKLENKAWVRELVSADEQLEKSVMIDMNLGLDTQRILVNESIALLLNLKTDFAETAATFNELKPSALGRIKVYGIAKTHADFMLFRNGYKMIFSIKNAGLISMRFHYVGNMAIPQPTQKESVTIVMDEELLEAKWGAFEEVLWTYKGLNFKTEYLVRHYMTLFIKESAR
;
A
#
# COMPACT_ATOMS: atom_id res chain seq x y z
N MET A 1 -2.42 26.10 -4.20
CA MET A 1 -1.91 24.97 -5.01
C MET A 1 -3.11 24.36 -5.71
N GLU A 2 -3.53 24.95 -6.83
CA GLU A 2 -4.65 24.48 -7.65
C GLU A 2 -4.12 23.50 -8.70
N ILE A 3 -3.78 22.30 -8.25
CA ILE A 3 -3.51 21.17 -9.12
C ILE A 3 -4.63 20.19 -8.81
N ASN A 4 -5.43 19.80 -9.82
CA ASN A 4 -6.47 18.73 -9.81
C ASN A 4 -7.94 19.11 -10.16
N LYS A 5 -8.26 20.29 -10.70
CA LYS A 5 -9.62 20.51 -11.27
C LYS A 5 -9.80 19.94 -12.69
N LEU A 6 -8.71 19.74 -13.44
CA LEU A 6 -8.76 19.35 -14.86
C LEU A 6 -8.55 17.85 -15.12
N GLU A 7 -7.84 17.12 -14.26
CA GLU A 7 -7.72 15.65 -14.36
C GLU A 7 -9.04 14.93 -14.00
N ASN A 8 -9.95 15.61 -13.32
CA ASN A 8 -11.18 15.06 -12.75
C ASN A 8 -12.41 15.14 -13.69
N LYS A 9 -12.26 14.68 -14.93
CA LYS A 9 -13.38 14.49 -15.88
C LYS A 9 -13.35 13.14 -16.60
N ALA A 10 -12.50 12.20 -16.19
CA ALA A 10 -12.53 10.84 -16.74
C ALA A 10 -13.92 10.20 -16.56
N TRP A 11 -14.53 10.37 -15.39
CA TRP A 11 -15.91 9.94 -15.11
C TRP A 11 -16.94 10.60 -16.04
N VAL A 12 -16.75 11.85 -16.46
CA VAL A 12 -17.63 12.53 -17.43
C VAL A 12 -17.55 11.84 -18.80
N ARG A 13 -16.37 11.35 -19.21
CA ARG A 13 -16.23 10.59 -20.47
C ARG A 13 -16.93 9.23 -20.37
N GLU A 14 -16.86 8.59 -19.22
CA GLU A 14 -17.58 7.34 -18.96
C GLU A 14 -19.09 7.56 -19.01
N LEU A 15 -19.58 8.68 -18.44
CA LEU A 15 -20.99 9.07 -18.55
C LEU A 15 -21.44 9.34 -19.98
N VAL A 16 -20.63 10.05 -20.78
CA VAL A 16 -20.96 10.28 -22.20
C VAL A 16 -20.99 8.97 -22.98
N SER A 17 -20.03 8.07 -22.74
CA SER A 17 -20.03 6.74 -23.38
C SER A 17 -21.22 5.88 -22.94
N ALA A 18 -21.67 6.04 -21.69
CA ALA A 18 -22.83 5.35 -21.16
C ALA A 18 -24.11 5.83 -21.82
N ASP A 19 -24.28 7.15 -21.95
CA ASP A 19 -25.41 7.81 -22.59
C ASP A 19 -25.57 7.36 -24.05
N GLU A 20 -24.48 7.33 -24.82
CA GLU A 20 -24.49 6.83 -26.20
C GLU A 20 -24.90 5.34 -26.32
N GLN A 21 -24.59 4.51 -25.32
CA GLN A 21 -24.97 3.11 -25.30
C GLN A 21 -26.44 2.90 -24.94
N LEU A 22 -26.97 3.75 -24.05
CA LEU A 22 -28.38 3.77 -23.70
C LEU A 22 -29.26 4.16 -24.89
N GLU A 23 -28.83 5.13 -25.71
CA GLU A 23 -29.55 5.49 -26.95
C GLU A 23 -29.60 4.33 -27.97
N LYS A 24 -28.60 3.46 -27.97
CA LYS A 24 -28.43 2.38 -28.96
C LYS A 24 -28.97 1.02 -28.50
N SER A 25 -29.25 0.82 -27.21
CA SER A 25 -29.65 -0.47 -26.64
C SER A 25 -31.09 -0.51 -26.14
N VAL A 26 -31.82 -1.59 -26.45
CA VAL A 26 -33.17 -1.88 -25.91
C VAL A 26 -33.09 -2.54 -24.52
N MET A 27 -31.94 -3.11 -24.15
CA MET A 27 -31.67 -3.63 -22.80
C MET A 27 -30.70 -2.70 -22.08
N ILE A 28 -31.12 -2.21 -20.91
CA ILE A 28 -30.34 -1.31 -20.06
C ILE A 28 -29.60 -2.17 -19.03
N ASP A 29 -28.26 -2.18 -19.05
CA ASP A 29 -27.46 -2.69 -17.94
C ASP A 29 -27.33 -1.59 -16.88
N MET A 30 -28.06 -1.69 -15.77
CA MET A 30 -28.08 -0.66 -14.72
C MET A 30 -26.78 -0.55 -13.91
N ASN A 31 -25.74 -1.35 -14.22
CA ASN A 31 -24.43 -1.28 -13.57
C ASN A 31 -23.42 -0.36 -14.30
N LEU A 32 -23.87 0.46 -15.26
CA LEU A 32 -23.05 1.45 -15.97
C LEU A 32 -22.30 2.37 -14.99
N GLY A 33 -20.99 2.10 -14.81
CA GLY A 33 -20.07 2.93 -14.04
C GLY A 33 -19.87 2.56 -12.55
N LEU A 34 -20.64 1.59 -12.02
CA LEU A 34 -20.68 1.27 -10.59
C LEU A 34 -20.08 -0.10 -10.25
N ASP A 35 -18.99 -0.47 -10.91
CA ASP A 35 -18.25 -1.69 -10.57
C ASP A 35 -17.47 -1.46 -9.26
N THR A 36 -18.16 -1.69 -8.13
CA THR A 36 -17.62 -1.56 -6.78
C THR A 36 -16.34 -2.37 -6.57
N GLN A 37 -16.20 -3.53 -7.22
CA GLN A 37 -14.98 -4.34 -7.14
C GLN A 37 -13.82 -3.66 -7.86
N ARG A 38 -14.05 -3.18 -9.09
CA ARG A 38 -13.04 -2.43 -9.83
C ARG A 38 -12.61 -1.16 -9.10
N ILE A 39 -13.56 -0.43 -8.50
CA ILE A 39 -13.25 0.75 -7.66
C ILE A 39 -12.33 0.35 -6.51
N LEU A 40 -12.67 -0.68 -5.73
CA LEU A 40 -11.84 -1.13 -4.60
C LEU A 40 -10.46 -1.61 -5.04
N VAL A 41 -10.33 -2.28 -6.19
CA VAL A 41 -9.03 -2.67 -6.74
C VAL A 41 -8.18 -1.45 -7.06
N ASN A 42 -8.75 -0.49 -7.80
CA ASN A 42 -8.04 0.73 -8.19
C ASN A 42 -7.60 1.54 -6.97
N GLU A 43 -8.49 1.71 -5.98
CA GLU A 43 -8.20 2.42 -4.73
C GLU A 43 -7.14 1.71 -3.88
N SER A 44 -7.13 0.37 -3.86
CA SER A 44 -6.10 -0.41 -3.16
C SER A 44 -4.73 -0.21 -3.78
N ILE A 45 -4.66 -0.23 -5.12
CA ILE A 45 -3.43 0.03 -5.88
C ILE A 45 -2.97 1.47 -5.64
N ALA A 46 -3.88 2.45 -5.73
CA ALA A 46 -3.58 3.86 -5.53
C ALA A 46 -3.02 4.13 -4.12
N LEU A 47 -3.66 3.59 -3.07
CA LEU A 47 -3.17 3.74 -1.72
C LEU A 47 -1.77 3.13 -1.54
N LEU A 48 -1.51 1.92 -2.06
CA LEU A 48 -0.18 1.31 -1.95
C LEU A 48 0.90 2.10 -2.69
N LEU A 49 0.60 2.64 -3.88
CA LEU A 49 1.55 3.47 -4.63
C LEU A 49 1.85 4.79 -3.89
N ASN A 50 0.84 5.40 -3.28
CA ASN A 50 1.00 6.59 -2.46
C ASN A 50 1.85 6.28 -1.23
N LEU A 51 1.52 5.23 -0.48
CA LEU A 51 2.30 4.80 0.68
C LEU A 51 3.75 4.48 0.29
N LYS A 52 3.98 3.76 -0.81
CA LYS A 52 5.33 3.45 -1.29
C LYS A 52 6.14 4.72 -1.53
N THR A 53 5.52 5.74 -2.13
CA THR A 53 6.14 7.04 -2.39
C THR A 53 6.48 7.74 -1.07
N ASP A 54 5.50 7.89 -0.17
CA ASP A 54 5.68 8.54 1.13
C ASP A 54 6.77 7.86 1.98
N PHE A 55 6.80 6.51 1.98
CA PHE A 55 7.83 5.73 2.66
C PHE A 55 9.21 5.89 2.00
N ALA A 56 9.28 5.92 0.67
CA ALA A 56 10.53 6.10 -0.05
C ALA A 56 11.13 7.48 0.20
N GLU A 57 10.32 8.54 0.16
CA GLU A 57 10.72 9.91 0.48
C GLU A 57 11.19 10.01 1.94
N THR A 58 10.40 9.50 2.88
CA THR A 58 10.77 9.52 4.30
C THR A 58 12.05 8.73 4.57
N ALA A 59 12.24 7.58 3.91
CA ALA A 59 13.45 6.78 4.01
C ALA A 59 14.66 7.51 3.41
N ALA A 60 14.49 8.21 2.29
CA ALA A 60 15.53 9.03 1.67
C ALA A 60 15.98 10.14 2.62
N THR A 61 15.05 10.94 3.15
CA THR A 61 15.36 11.99 4.14
C THR A 61 16.03 11.42 5.38
N PHE A 62 15.55 10.30 5.92
CA PHE A 62 16.22 9.63 7.04
C PHE A 62 17.66 9.21 6.72
N ASN A 63 17.89 8.65 5.53
CA ASN A 63 19.21 8.18 5.10
C ASN A 63 20.20 9.34 4.84
N GLU A 64 19.71 10.49 4.40
CA GLU A 64 20.50 11.71 4.22
C GLU A 64 20.93 12.32 5.55
N LEU A 65 20.01 12.40 6.52
CA LEU A 65 20.30 12.94 7.85
C LEU A 65 21.14 11.99 8.72
N LYS A 66 21.24 10.72 8.35
CA LYS A 66 22.01 9.73 9.09
C LYS A 66 23.51 9.80 8.70
N PRO A 67 24.44 10.00 9.66
CA PRO A 67 25.85 10.20 9.36
C PRO A 67 26.59 8.96 8.86
N SER A 68 26.04 7.76 9.08
CA SER A 68 26.67 6.49 8.70
C SER A 68 25.88 5.77 7.61
N ALA A 69 26.60 5.22 6.62
CA ALA A 69 26.04 4.43 5.54
C ALA A 69 25.51 3.05 5.98
N LEU A 70 25.95 2.55 7.15
CA LEU A 70 25.46 1.28 7.70
C LEU A 70 24.02 1.43 8.20
N GLY A 71 23.15 0.46 7.89
CA GLY A 71 21.76 0.48 8.34
C GLY A 71 20.91 1.55 7.66
N ARG A 72 21.23 1.92 6.41
CA ARG A 72 20.32 2.69 5.55
C ARG A 72 19.07 1.86 5.23
N ILE A 73 17.93 2.54 5.14
CA ILE A 73 16.65 1.94 4.80
C ILE A 73 16.55 1.86 3.28
N LYS A 74 16.14 0.70 2.76
CA LYS A 74 15.87 0.50 1.33
C LYS A 74 14.39 0.22 1.14
N VAL A 75 13.80 0.80 0.09
CA VAL A 75 12.41 0.55 -0.29
C VAL A 75 12.40 -0.16 -1.64
N TYR A 76 11.70 -1.28 -1.72
CA TYR A 76 11.65 -2.14 -2.90
C TYR A 76 10.21 -2.40 -3.32
N GLY A 77 9.94 -2.40 -4.62
CA GLY A 77 8.71 -3.01 -5.14
C GLY A 77 8.84 -4.54 -5.19
N ILE A 78 7.73 -5.25 -5.05
CA ILE A 78 7.68 -6.71 -5.15
C ILE A 78 7.28 -7.09 -6.58
N ALA A 79 8.14 -7.86 -7.25
CA ALA A 79 7.93 -8.28 -8.63
C ALA A 79 6.64 -9.12 -8.76
N LYS A 80 5.99 -9.02 -9.93
CA LYS A 80 4.74 -9.72 -10.25
C LYS A 80 3.55 -9.35 -9.36
N THR A 81 3.59 -8.18 -8.73
CA THR A 81 2.46 -7.58 -8.01
C THR A 81 2.14 -6.21 -8.63
N HIS A 82 0.92 -5.71 -8.43
CA HIS A 82 0.52 -4.41 -8.97
C HIS A 82 1.19 -3.25 -8.25
N ALA A 83 1.27 -3.30 -6.91
CA ALA A 83 1.75 -2.18 -6.10
C ALA A 83 2.47 -2.59 -4.81
N ASP A 84 2.63 -3.88 -4.53
CA ASP A 84 3.20 -4.32 -3.25
C ASP A 84 4.66 -3.86 -3.13
N PHE A 85 5.04 -3.52 -1.90
CA PHE A 85 6.37 -3.01 -1.61
C PHE A 85 6.84 -3.43 -0.22
N MET A 86 8.14 -3.30 0.00
CA MET A 86 8.74 -3.57 1.30
C MET A 86 9.83 -2.56 1.66
N LEU A 87 9.94 -2.30 2.95
CA LEU A 87 11.10 -1.65 3.54
C LEU A 87 12.06 -2.73 4.04
N PHE A 88 13.35 -2.50 3.86
CA PHE A 88 14.40 -3.40 4.32
C PHE A 88 15.53 -2.63 5.02
N ARG A 89 15.94 -3.13 6.18
CA ARG A 89 17.09 -2.64 6.95
C ARG A 89 17.58 -3.73 7.90
N ASN A 90 18.88 -4.01 7.90
CA ASN A 90 19.53 -4.94 8.85
C ASN A 90 18.85 -6.32 8.99
N GLY A 91 18.38 -6.92 7.89
CA GLY A 91 17.68 -8.21 7.95
C GLY A 91 16.20 -8.13 8.39
N TYR A 92 15.73 -6.94 8.79
CA TYR A 92 14.34 -6.66 9.11
C TYR A 92 13.59 -6.14 7.87
N LYS A 93 12.38 -6.67 7.67
CA LYS A 93 11.49 -6.32 6.56
C LYS A 93 10.14 -5.87 7.10
N MET A 94 9.58 -4.82 6.51
CA MET A 94 8.17 -4.47 6.63
C MET A 94 7.56 -4.54 5.24
N ILE A 95 6.52 -5.35 5.07
CA ILE A 95 5.90 -5.65 3.78
C ILE A 95 4.48 -5.12 3.78
N PHE A 96 4.14 -4.37 2.74
CA PHE A 96 2.80 -3.93 2.41
C PHE A 96 2.31 -4.69 1.18
N SER A 97 1.16 -5.35 1.27
CA SER A 97 0.59 -6.13 0.16
C SER A 97 -0.92 -6.08 0.10
N ILE A 98 -1.48 -6.08 -1.11
CA ILE A 98 -2.92 -6.27 -1.30
C ILE A 98 -3.27 -7.73 -0.97
N LYS A 99 -4.13 -7.94 0.03
CA LYS A 99 -4.65 -9.27 0.37
C LYS A 99 -5.88 -9.58 -0.48
N ASN A 100 -6.80 -8.63 -0.55
CA ASN A 100 -8.00 -8.63 -1.39
C ASN A 100 -8.32 -7.18 -1.78
N ALA A 101 -9.24 -6.97 -2.73
CA ALA A 101 -9.74 -5.63 -3.05
C ALA A 101 -10.30 -4.95 -1.78
N GLY A 102 -9.78 -3.77 -1.45
CA GLY A 102 -10.14 -3.03 -0.24
C GLY A 102 -9.45 -3.51 1.05
N LEU A 103 -8.49 -4.44 0.96
CA LEU A 103 -7.79 -4.97 2.14
C LEU A 103 -6.28 -5.04 1.90
N ILE A 104 -5.53 -4.20 2.62
CA ILE A 104 -4.06 -4.15 2.56
C ILE A 104 -3.50 -4.69 3.87
N SER A 105 -2.57 -5.64 3.78
CA SER A 105 -1.86 -6.19 4.93
C SER A 105 -0.50 -5.51 5.12
N MET A 106 -0.14 -5.27 6.38
CA MET A 106 1.18 -4.84 6.83
C MET A 106 1.78 -5.94 7.69
N ARG A 107 2.94 -6.46 7.30
CA ARG A 107 3.61 -7.57 8.00
C ARG A 107 5.08 -7.27 8.26
N PHE A 108 5.54 -7.57 9.46
CA PHE A 108 6.96 -7.51 9.82
C PHE A 108 7.60 -8.90 9.77
N HIS A 109 8.77 -8.98 9.17
CA HIS A 109 9.58 -10.18 9.13
C HIS A 109 10.99 -9.86 9.62
N TYR A 110 11.46 -10.61 10.61
CA TYR A 110 12.88 -10.61 10.98
C TYR A 110 13.56 -11.84 10.39
N VAL A 111 14.58 -11.62 9.56
CA VAL A 111 15.48 -12.68 9.10
C VAL A 111 16.73 -12.61 9.97
N GLY A 112 16.76 -13.42 11.03
CA GLY A 112 17.91 -13.50 11.92
C GLY A 112 19.13 -14.07 11.21
N ASN A 113 20.30 -13.50 11.49
CA ASN A 113 21.58 -14.01 11.02
C ASN A 113 22.04 -15.10 12.00
N MET A 114 21.66 -16.37 11.79
CA MET A 114 22.39 -17.47 12.45
C MET A 114 23.76 -17.57 11.78
N ALA A 115 24.77 -16.98 12.42
CA ALA A 115 26.15 -17.16 12.03
C ALA A 115 26.53 -18.65 12.12
N ILE A 116 27.25 -19.12 11.11
CA ILE A 116 27.81 -20.47 10.88
C ILE A 116 26.85 -21.44 10.16
N PRO A 117 27.00 -21.64 8.83
CA PRO A 117 26.30 -22.69 8.12
C PRO A 117 26.87 -24.06 8.53
N GLN A 118 26.10 -24.84 9.31
CA GLN A 118 26.24 -26.30 9.31
C GLN A 118 25.52 -26.85 8.07
N PRO A 119 26.09 -27.83 7.36
CA PRO A 119 25.60 -28.30 6.06
C PRO A 119 24.25 -29.05 6.08
N THR A 120 23.47 -28.97 7.17
CA THR A 120 22.27 -29.79 7.37
C THR A 120 21.03 -29.05 7.91
N GLN A 121 21.03 -27.73 8.11
CA GLN A 121 19.83 -27.05 8.64
C GLN A 121 18.96 -26.38 7.56
N LYS A 122 17.75 -26.92 7.44
CA LYS A 122 16.60 -26.37 6.71
C LYS A 122 16.17 -25.03 7.31
N GLU A 123 15.79 -24.11 6.41
CA GLU A 123 14.99 -22.89 6.61
C GLU A 123 15.40 -21.97 7.77
N SER A 124 15.93 -20.79 7.40
CA SER A 124 16.06 -19.64 8.29
C SER A 124 14.74 -19.38 9.03
N VAL A 125 14.78 -19.41 10.37
CA VAL A 125 13.62 -19.08 11.22
C VAL A 125 13.20 -17.64 10.93
N THR A 126 12.11 -17.50 10.18
CA THR A 126 11.49 -16.20 9.91
C THR A 126 10.48 -15.95 11.02
N ILE A 127 10.80 -15.02 11.93
CA ILE A 127 9.81 -14.59 12.93
C ILE A 127 8.89 -13.60 12.22
N VAL A 128 7.65 -14.03 11.98
CA VAL A 128 6.57 -13.18 11.46
C VAL A 128 5.86 -12.60 12.67
N MET A 129 5.85 -11.26 12.79
CA MET A 129 5.04 -10.59 13.80
C MET A 129 3.58 -10.51 13.34
N ASP A 130 2.68 -10.12 14.24
CA ASP A 130 1.25 -9.97 13.97
C ASP A 130 0.97 -9.14 12.71
N GLU A 131 0.04 -9.64 11.89
CA GLU A 131 -0.45 -8.97 10.68
C GLU A 131 -1.41 -7.85 11.08
N GLU A 132 -1.11 -6.64 10.61
CA GLU A 132 -1.98 -5.48 10.77
C GLU A 132 -2.69 -5.18 9.44
N LEU A 133 -3.95 -4.72 9.50
CA LEU A 133 -4.82 -4.57 8.31
C LEU A 133 -5.28 -3.13 8.13
N LEU A 134 -5.22 -2.66 6.89
CA LEU A 134 -5.90 -1.46 6.42
C LEU A 134 -7.12 -1.88 5.60
N GLU A 135 -8.28 -1.37 5.98
CA GLU A 135 -9.58 -1.79 5.48
C GLU A 135 -10.29 -0.61 4.82
N ALA A 136 -10.69 -0.79 3.56
CA ALA A 136 -11.56 0.11 2.85
C ALA A 136 -13.00 -0.01 3.36
N LYS A 137 -13.67 1.14 3.52
CA LYS A 137 -15.09 1.25 3.83
C LYS A 137 -15.74 2.21 2.86
N TRP A 138 -16.99 1.94 2.52
CA TRP A 138 -17.79 2.86 1.72
C TRP A 138 -18.24 4.04 2.57
N GLY A 139 -17.87 5.24 2.11
CA GLY A 139 -18.40 6.52 2.55
C GLY A 139 -19.63 6.93 1.74
N ALA A 140 -20.02 8.19 1.87
CA ALA A 140 -21.09 8.75 1.06
C ALA A 140 -20.65 8.86 -0.41
N PHE A 141 -21.59 8.78 -1.34
CA PHE A 141 -21.34 8.97 -2.77
C PHE A 141 -20.23 8.08 -3.34
N GLU A 142 -20.14 6.83 -2.86
CA GLU A 142 -19.16 5.82 -3.30
C GLU A 142 -17.71 6.21 -3.05
N GLU A 143 -17.48 7.15 -2.13
CA GLU A 143 -16.16 7.47 -1.64
C GLU A 143 -15.57 6.24 -0.91
N VAL A 144 -14.35 5.86 -1.25
CA VAL A 144 -13.62 4.82 -0.53
C VAL A 144 -12.82 5.46 0.60
N LEU A 145 -13.18 5.13 1.84
CA LEU A 145 -12.51 5.59 3.05
C LEU A 145 -11.62 4.48 3.60
N TRP A 146 -10.36 4.81 3.89
CA TRP A 146 -9.42 3.86 4.48
C TRP A 146 -9.41 3.94 6.00
N THR A 147 -9.48 2.77 6.63
CA THR A 147 -9.55 2.62 8.08
C THR A 147 -8.49 1.67 8.60
N TYR A 148 -8.06 1.93 9.84
CA TYR A 148 -7.19 1.05 10.62
C TYR A 148 -7.86 0.81 11.96
N LYS A 149 -8.11 -0.46 12.29
CA LYS A 149 -8.87 -0.85 13.51
C LYS A 149 -10.22 -0.13 13.60
N GLY A 150 -10.87 0.03 12.44
CA GLY A 150 -12.18 0.67 12.30
C GLY A 150 -12.18 2.20 12.30
N LEU A 151 -11.03 2.86 12.50
CA LEU A 151 -10.91 4.33 12.53
C LEU A 151 -10.27 4.87 11.25
N ASN A 152 -10.79 5.99 10.75
CA ASN A 152 -10.19 6.71 9.63
C ASN A 152 -8.80 7.21 10.02
N PHE A 153 -7.87 7.21 9.08
CA PHE A 153 -6.52 7.71 9.30
C PHE A 153 -6.06 8.59 8.13
N LYS A 154 -5.07 9.44 8.40
CA LYS A 154 -4.31 10.13 7.35
C LYS A 154 -3.01 9.38 7.08
N THR A 155 -2.64 9.24 5.81
CA THR A 155 -1.43 8.51 5.39
C THR A 155 -0.17 9.03 6.08
N GLU A 156 -0.05 10.35 6.24
CA GLU A 156 1.07 11.01 6.94
C GLU A 156 1.33 10.46 8.36
N TYR A 157 0.26 10.20 9.13
CA TYR A 157 0.38 9.67 10.49
C TYR A 157 0.70 8.18 10.49
N LEU A 158 0.14 7.42 9.53
CA LEU A 158 0.46 6.01 9.33
C LEU A 158 1.95 5.85 9.02
N VAL A 159 2.46 6.60 8.05
CA VAL A 159 3.87 6.56 7.64
C VAL A 159 4.76 6.94 8.81
N ARG A 160 4.46 8.02 9.53
CA ARG A 160 5.20 8.42 10.74
C ARG A 160 5.25 7.33 11.80
N HIS A 161 4.09 6.73 12.11
CA HIS A 161 3.99 5.67 13.12
C HIS A 161 4.83 4.45 12.72
N TYR A 162 4.62 3.95 11.51
CA TYR A 162 5.28 2.72 11.06
C TYR A 162 6.74 2.89 10.69
N MET A 163 7.17 4.06 10.21
CA MET A 163 8.61 4.37 10.08
C MET A 163 9.31 4.36 11.44
N THR A 164 8.68 4.94 12.47
CA THR A 164 9.22 4.94 13.83
C THR A 164 9.37 3.51 14.35
N LEU A 165 8.34 2.69 14.21
CA LEU A 165 8.36 1.29 14.61
C LEU A 165 9.42 0.50 13.84
N PHE A 166 9.45 0.65 12.50
CA PHE A 166 10.41 -0.03 11.64
C PHE A 166 11.86 0.31 12.01
N ILE A 167 12.17 1.59 12.24
CA ILE A 167 13.50 2.03 12.65
C ILE A 167 13.89 1.45 14.01
N LYS A 168 12.96 1.45 14.98
CA LYS A 168 13.20 0.93 16.33
C LYS A 168 13.51 -0.56 16.32
N GLU A 169 12.72 -1.36 15.59
CA GLU A 169 12.89 -2.81 15.55
C GLU A 169 14.05 -3.23 14.66
N SER A 170 14.30 -2.56 13.54
CA SER A 170 15.43 -2.86 12.63
C SER A 170 16.80 -2.38 13.14
N ALA A 171 16.85 -1.61 14.23
CA ALA A 171 18.09 -1.19 14.86
C ALA A 171 18.62 -2.19 15.90
N ARG A 172 17.80 -3.17 16.30
CA ARG A 172 18.16 -4.19 17.29
C ARG A 172 19.07 -5.26 16.70
#